data_AF-E9ETC3-F1
#
_entry.id   AF-E9ETC3-F1
#
_cell.length_a   1.000
_cell.length_b   1.000
_cell.length_c   1.000
_cell.angle_alpha   90.00
_cell.angle_beta   90.00
_cell.angle_gamma   90.00
#
_symmetry.space_group_name_H-M   'P 1'
#
loop_
_entity.id
_entity.type
_entity.pdbx_description
1 polymer ?
#
loop_
_entity_poly.entity_id
_entity_poly.type
_entity_poly.pdbx_seq_one_letter_code
_entity_poly.pdbx_strand_id
1 'polypeptide(L)'
;MAISQKPTWLHSALSLASGRSNRILRIVIAIGVVMLIIKYSSLDLPLYQSSLNKYSIQSRTLARAGNSTLGFSSIEFINLKHRFDRLDAATLQAYLSGLDISEAAGVQSDDIHDAGMPPTHRIGVIRDGEKGCWRAHANIWSRMLRDKSPAVLIIESDAAWDINIRDIMSTLNPHFTDLLGRLDSKPIHDAAWNAGRSHNTSHDSLQLNPNDPWHSRHWDMLSFGQCFESSVNSDVSLSYPDKHVTEGKDYFGQTLGHDRVVRLSGGIVCTTAYAVSRTGAAKLLLRSSVDLDNPVDLLMRRMTLSGDLIVYSVMPTVFAQWEYVEKIGMTERGANSDINSATSDTEIDMTGWADVEKTGSVWQDKQHHPDIAFENMALEKAWSLILPNASLAESQYHEDEGN
;
A
#
# COMPACT_ATOMS: atom_id res chain seq x y z
N MET A 1 -55.74 7.08 63.43
CA MET A 1 -56.71 6.81 62.36
C MET A 1 -55.94 6.91 61.04
N ALA A 2 -55.86 5.79 60.31
CA ALA A 2 -55.24 5.54 58.99
C ALA A 2 -54.42 4.25 59.08
N ILE A 3 -54.95 3.24 58.40
CA ILE A 3 -54.62 1.82 58.42
C ILE A 3 -53.54 1.55 57.37
N SER A 4 -52.53 0.75 57.70
CA SER A 4 -51.78 -0.01 56.68
C SER A 4 -51.38 -1.37 57.25
N GLN A 5 -51.92 -2.41 56.62
CA GLN A 5 -51.85 -3.81 57.02
C GLN A 5 -50.46 -4.40 56.72
N LYS A 6 -49.89 -5.09 57.71
CA LYS A 6 -48.71 -5.95 57.54
C LYS A 6 -49.14 -7.33 56.99
N PRO A 7 -48.52 -7.88 55.95
CA PRO A 7 -48.72 -9.28 55.57
C PRO A 7 -48.01 -10.21 56.57
N THR A 8 -48.79 -11.13 57.12
CA THR A 8 -48.48 -12.12 58.16
C THR A 8 -47.84 -13.38 57.59
N TRP A 9 -46.54 -13.37 57.26
CA TRP A 9 -45.81 -14.64 56.97
C TRP A 9 -44.29 -14.62 57.19
N LEU A 10 -43.76 -13.64 57.93
CA LEU A 10 -42.31 -13.53 58.23
C LEU A 10 -41.84 -14.18 59.54
N HIS A 11 -42.62 -15.06 60.17
CA HIS A 11 -42.22 -15.74 61.42
C HIS A 11 -42.19 -17.28 61.34
N SER A 12 -41.95 -17.86 60.16
CA SER A 12 -41.81 -19.32 60.02
C SER A 12 -40.66 -19.75 59.10
N ALA A 13 -39.52 -19.04 59.11
CA ALA A 13 -38.32 -19.44 58.37
C ALA A 13 -37.06 -19.62 59.23
N LEU A 14 -37.21 -19.68 60.55
CA LEU A 14 -36.14 -19.99 61.51
C LEU A 14 -36.56 -21.13 62.45
N SER A 15 -36.89 -22.29 61.87
CA SER A 15 -37.06 -23.56 62.61
C SER A 15 -36.69 -24.80 61.77
N LEU A 16 -35.81 -24.65 60.77
CA LEU A 16 -35.31 -25.79 59.98
C LEU A 16 -33.78 -25.87 60.05
N ALA A 17 -33.28 -25.91 61.29
CA ALA A 17 -31.93 -26.35 61.61
C ALA A 17 -32.01 -27.49 62.63
N SER A 18 -32.04 -28.73 62.14
CA SER A 18 -31.38 -29.92 62.75
C SER A 18 -31.92 -31.22 62.14
N GLY A 19 -31.80 -31.37 60.82
CA GLY A 19 -32.09 -32.64 60.15
C GLY A 19 -31.01 -32.94 59.12
N ARG A 20 -30.37 -34.12 59.22
CA ARG A 20 -29.32 -34.62 58.32
C ARG A 20 -29.71 -34.52 56.82
N SER A 21 -31.03 -34.54 56.54
CA SER A 21 -31.65 -34.38 55.21
C SER A 21 -31.45 -32.99 54.57
N ASN A 22 -31.47 -31.89 55.33
CA ASN A 22 -31.32 -30.53 54.78
C ASN A 22 -29.87 -30.21 54.34
N ARG A 23 -28.88 -30.96 54.84
CA ARG A 23 -27.48 -30.80 54.41
C ARG A 23 -27.26 -31.39 53.01
N ILE A 24 -27.87 -32.53 52.72
CA ILE A 24 -27.74 -33.21 51.41
C ILE A 24 -28.36 -32.35 50.31
N LEU A 25 -29.57 -31.81 50.54
CA LEU A 25 -30.24 -30.96 49.55
C LEU A 25 -29.44 -29.68 49.23
N ARG A 26 -28.83 -29.05 50.24
CA ARG A 26 -27.96 -27.88 50.04
C ARG A 26 -26.69 -28.22 49.26
N ILE A 27 -26.10 -29.38 49.51
CA ILE A 27 -24.93 -29.87 48.75
C ILE A 27 -25.31 -30.14 47.29
N VAL A 28 -26.46 -30.78 47.04
CA VAL A 28 -26.93 -31.05 45.66
C VAL A 28 -27.26 -29.76 44.91
N ILE A 29 -27.90 -28.79 45.56
CA ILE A 29 -28.15 -27.47 44.96
C ILE A 29 -26.82 -26.74 44.70
N ALA A 30 -25.87 -26.76 45.64
CA ALA A 30 -24.56 -26.15 45.45
C ALA A 30 -23.77 -26.80 44.30
N ILE A 31 -23.77 -28.14 44.20
CA ILE A 31 -23.17 -28.88 43.09
C ILE A 31 -23.88 -28.54 41.78
N GLY A 32 -25.21 -28.47 41.77
CA GLY A 32 -26.00 -28.08 40.60
C GLY A 32 -25.69 -26.67 40.12
N VAL A 33 -25.55 -25.72 41.03
CA VAL A 33 -25.15 -24.32 40.73
C VAL A 33 -23.70 -24.27 40.24
N VAL A 34 -22.77 -24.99 40.87
CA VAL A 34 -21.37 -25.08 40.41
C VAL A 34 -21.28 -25.72 39.03
N MET A 35 -22.03 -26.79 38.76
CA MET A 35 -22.11 -27.44 37.45
C MET A 35 -22.73 -26.51 36.41
N LEU A 36 -23.74 -25.70 36.78
CA LEU A 36 -24.34 -24.71 35.90
C LEU A 36 -23.35 -23.58 35.57
N ILE A 37 -22.60 -23.09 36.57
CA ILE A 37 -21.55 -22.08 36.41
C ILE A 37 -20.42 -22.63 35.54
N ILE A 38 -19.97 -23.86 35.78
CA ILE A 38 -18.95 -24.54 34.95
C ILE A 38 -19.48 -24.69 33.53
N LYS A 39 -20.72 -25.13 33.33
CA LYS A 39 -21.32 -25.28 31.99
C LYS A 39 -21.43 -23.93 31.25
N TYR A 40 -21.89 -22.87 31.91
CA TYR A 40 -21.97 -21.54 31.30
C TYR A 40 -20.57 -20.96 31.01
N SER A 41 -19.65 -21.01 31.98
CA SER A 41 -18.27 -20.54 31.78
C SER A 41 -17.50 -21.34 30.72
N SER A 42 -17.74 -22.66 30.61
CA SER A 42 -17.13 -23.50 29.57
C SER A 42 -17.75 -23.34 28.18
N LEU A 43 -18.96 -22.78 28.06
CA LEU A 43 -19.57 -22.37 26.79
C LEU A 43 -19.07 -20.99 26.32
N ASP A 44 -18.82 -20.06 27.26
CA ASP A 44 -18.38 -18.70 26.95
C ASP A 44 -16.85 -18.60 26.72
N LEU A 45 -16.04 -19.45 27.37
CA LEU A 45 -14.57 -19.43 27.25
C LEU A 45 -14.05 -19.67 25.82
N PRO A 46 -14.57 -20.65 25.03
CA PRO A 46 -14.11 -20.87 23.66
C PRO A 46 -14.45 -19.70 22.72
N LEU A 47 -15.64 -19.10 22.88
CA LEU A 47 -16.05 -17.94 22.08
C LEU A 47 -15.20 -16.71 22.42
N TYR A 48 -14.97 -16.47 23.71
CA TYR A 48 -14.09 -15.41 24.18
C TYR A 48 -12.65 -15.59 23.68
N GLN A 49 -12.10 -16.80 23.76
CA GLN A 49 -10.75 -17.11 23.28
C GLN A 49 -10.64 -16.97 21.76
N SER A 50 -11.66 -17.39 21.00
CA SER A 50 -11.69 -17.20 19.54
C SER A 50 -11.74 -15.72 19.15
N SER A 51 -12.52 -14.92 19.88
CA SER A 51 -12.58 -13.47 19.72
C SER A 51 -11.23 -12.80 19.99
N LEU A 52 -10.59 -13.10 21.13
CA LEU A 52 -9.24 -12.59 21.45
C LEU A 52 -8.20 -12.99 20.41
N ASN A 53 -8.25 -14.22 19.90
CA ASN A 53 -7.37 -14.66 18.83
C ASN A 53 -7.60 -13.86 17.54
N LYS A 54 -8.85 -13.61 17.16
CA LYS A 54 -9.18 -12.78 15.99
C LYS A 54 -8.67 -11.35 16.16
N TYR A 55 -8.91 -10.71 17.30
CA TYR A 55 -8.40 -9.37 17.61
C TYR A 55 -6.87 -9.31 17.58
N SER A 56 -6.17 -10.30 18.15
CA SER A 56 -4.71 -10.34 18.12
C SER A 56 -4.13 -10.59 16.72
N ILE A 57 -4.81 -11.38 15.88
CA ILE A 57 -4.44 -11.55 14.47
C ILE A 57 -4.65 -10.25 13.72
N GLN A 58 -5.82 -9.62 13.85
CA GLN A 58 -6.13 -8.36 13.19
C GLN A 58 -5.14 -7.24 13.57
N SER A 59 -4.84 -7.10 14.87
CA SER A 59 -3.86 -6.13 15.35
C SER A 59 -2.46 -6.38 14.79
N ARG A 60 -2.02 -7.65 14.70
CA ARG A 60 -0.73 -7.98 14.09
C ARG A 60 -0.71 -7.74 12.58
N THR A 61 -1.78 -8.07 11.87
CA THR A 61 -1.93 -7.80 10.44
C THR A 61 -1.85 -6.29 10.16
N LEU A 62 -2.56 -5.48 10.96
CA LEU A 62 -2.52 -4.02 10.89
C LEU A 62 -1.10 -3.49 11.10
N ALA A 63 -0.45 -3.91 12.20
CA ALA A 63 0.94 -3.51 12.49
C ALA A 63 1.93 -3.94 11.40
N ARG A 64 1.66 -5.05 10.70
CA ARG A 64 2.50 -5.52 9.59
C ARG A 64 2.30 -4.70 8.33
N ALA A 65 1.08 -4.25 8.02
CA ALA A 65 0.82 -3.36 6.89
C ALA A 65 1.50 -1.98 7.03
N GLY A 66 1.76 -1.52 8.26
CA GLY A 66 2.50 -0.29 8.55
C GLY A 66 3.96 -0.50 9.04
N ASN A 67 4.58 -1.66 8.78
CA ASN A 67 6.00 -1.85 9.12
C ASN A 67 6.91 -1.12 8.10
N SER A 68 8.24 -1.27 8.25
CA SER A 68 9.21 -0.62 7.34
C SER A 68 9.16 -1.12 5.89
N THR A 69 8.55 -2.28 5.62
CA THR A 69 8.33 -2.82 4.27
C THR A 69 6.86 -2.70 3.82
N LEU A 70 6.04 -1.97 4.57
CA LEU A 70 4.60 -1.78 4.33
C LEU A 70 3.82 -3.10 4.19
N GLY A 71 4.27 -4.16 4.85
CA GLY A 71 3.66 -5.49 4.80
C GLY A 71 4.06 -6.35 3.61
N PHE A 72 4.98 -5.88 2.76
CA PHE A 72 5.55 -6.63 1.65
C PHE A 72 6.87 -7.30 2.04
N SER A 73 7.36 -8.20 1.20
CA SER A 73 8.66 -8.85 1.43
C SER A 73 9.84 -7.90 1.25
N SER A 74 9.76 -6.99 0.29
CA SER A 74 10.69 -5.88 0.08
C SER A 74 9.99 -4.72 -0.63
N ILE A 75 10.60 -3.53 -0.55
CA ILE A 75 10.30 -2.39 -1.40
C ILE A 75 11.47 -2.25 -2.39
N GLU A 76 11.23 -2.52 -3.67
CA GLU A 76 12.24 -2.45 -4.73
C GLU A 76 12.14 -1.10 -5.45
N PHE A 77 13.18 -0.28 -5.26
CA PHE A 77 13.31 1.05 -5.84
C PHE A 77 14.09 0.99 -7.15
N ILE A 78 13.41 1.18 -8.28
CA ILE A 78 14.05 1.15 -9.60
C ILE A 78 14.78 2.47 -9.82
N ASN A 79 16.10 2.41 -9.97
CA ASN A 79 16.91 3.60 -10.22
C ASN A 79 17.99 3.36 -11.29
N LEU A 80 18.20 4.37 -12.14
CA LEU A 80 19.34 4.36 -13.06
C LEU A 80 20.61 4.73 -12.30
N LYS A 81 21.71 4.02 -12.56
CA LYS A 81 22.98 4.20 -11.83
C LYS A 81 23.53 5.63 -11.83
N HIS A 82 23.18 6.45 -12.82
CA HIS A 82 23.65 7.83 -12.92
C HIS A 82 22.70 8.85 -12.23
N ARG A 83 21.52 8.41 -11.78
CA ARG A 83 20.51 9.25 -11.11
C ARG A 83 20.75 9.26 -9.61
N PHE A 84 21.87 9.85 -9.21
CA PHE A 84 22.23 10.06 -7.80
C PHE A 84 21.19 10.95 -7.10
N ASP A 85 20.68 11.94 -7.82
CA ASP A 85 19.66 12.86 -7.34
C ASP A 85 18.35 12.15 -6.93
N ARG A 86 17.91 11.16 -7.73
CA ARG A 86 16.73 10.34 -7.42
C ARG A 86 17.00 9.39 -6.25
N LEU A 87 18.20 8.81 -6.19
CA LEU A 87 18.61 7.96 -5.06
C LEU A 87 18.63 8.74 -3.75
N ASP A 88 19.19 9.96 -3.75
CA ASP A 88 19.25 10.82 -2.58
C ASP A 88 17.83 11.22 -2.14
N ALA A 89 16.97 11.60 -3.08
CA ALA A 89 15.56 11.91 -2.79
C ALA A 89 14.83 10.72 -2.16
N ALA A 90 14.94 9.52 -2.75
CA ALA A 90 14.32 8.32 -2.19
C ALA A 90 14.87 7.96 -0.81
N THR A 91 16.18 8.14 -0.59
CA THR A 91 16.85 7.87 0.68
C THR A 91 16.37 8.83 1.78
N LEU A 92 16.24 10.12 1.48
CA LEU A 92 15.71 11.11 2.43
C LEU A 92 14.27 10.79 2.81
N GLN A 93 13.41 10.48 1.84
CA GLN A 93 12.03 10.10 2.12
C GLN A 93 11.95 8.82 2.97
N ALA A 94 12.76 7.81 2.65
CA ALA A 94 12.81 6.55 3.40
C ALA A 94 13.30 6.76 4.83
N TYR A 95 14.31 7.60 5.04
CA TYR A 95 14.79 8.00 6.37
C TYR A 95 13.68 8.67 7.20
N LEU A 96 12.98 9.65 6.61
CA LEU A 96 11.94 10.41 7.30
C LEU A 96 10.70 9.58 7.64
N SER A 97 10.35 8.62 6.78
CA SER A 97 9.17 7.76 6.95
C SER A 97 9.48 6.41 7.60
N GLY A 98 10.76 6.07 7.81
CA GLY A 98 11.20 4.79 8.35
C GLY A 98 10.88 3.60 7.45
N LEU A 99 11.05 3.76 6.15
CA LEU A 99 10.92 2.68 5.15
C LEU A 99 12.26 2.03 4.84
N ASP A 100 12.24 0.72 4.60
CA ASP A 100 13.38 -0.06 4.12
C ASP A 100 13.24 -0.27 2.61
N ILE A 101 13.93 0.56 1.83
CA ILE A 101 13.99 0.44 0.37
C ILE A 101 15.26 -0.31 -0.06
N SER A 102 15.14 -1.13 -1.10
CA SER A 102 16.24 -1.84 -1.75
C SER A 102 16.36 -1.38 -3.19
N GLU A 103 17.55 -0.92 -3.58
CA GLU A 103 17.78 -0.48 -4.95
C GLU A 103 17.70 -1.66 -5.93
N ALA A 104 16.88 -1.52 -6.96
CA ALA A 104 16.83 -2.36 -8.12
C ALA A 104 17.38 -1.57 -9.31
N ALA A 105 18.33 -2.17 -10.04
CA ALA A 105 18.96 -1.50 -11.16
C ALA A 105 17.94 -1.23 -12.29
N GLY A 106 17.75 0.03 -12.62
CA GLY A 106 17.15 0.47 -13.87
C GLY A 106 18.03 0.11 -15.07
N VAL A 107 17.44 0.08 -16.25
CA VAL A 107 18.13 -0.30 -17.50
C VAL A 107 18.09 0.88 -18.46
N GLN A 108 19.26 1.33 -18.90
CA GLN A 108 19.37 2.44 -19.84
C GLN A 108 19.03 1.98 -21.25
N SER A 109 18.60 2.91 -22.10
CA SER A 109 18.36 2.65 -23.52
C SER A 109 19.57 2.02 -24.20
N ASP A 110 20.77 2.46 -23.83
CA ASP A 110 22.04 2.06 -24.46
C ASP A 110 22.42 0.60 -24.12
N ASP A 111 21.85 0.04 -23.06
CA ASP A 111 22.03 -1.37 -22.68
C ASP A 111 21.09 -2.30 -23.48
N ILE A 112 20.10 -1.75 -24.21
CA ILE A 112 19.10 -2.53 -24.94
C ILE A 112 19.66 -3.04 -26.25
N HIS A 113 19.75 -4.37 -26.35
CA HIS A 113 20.17 -5.08 -27.55
C HIS A 113 19.07 -6.03 -28.01
N ASP A 114 18.69 -5.98 -29.28
CA ASP A 114 17.55 -6.75 -29.83
C ASP A 114 17.66 -8.26 -29.58
N ALA A 115 18.87 -8.82 -29.57
CA ALA A 115 19.09 -10.25 -29.30
C ALA A 115 18.60 -10.72 -27.92
N GLY A 116 18.50 -9.81 -26.94
CA GLY A 116 18.03 -10.08 -25.59
C GLY A 116 16.57 -9.67 -25.33
N MET A 117 15.90 -9.08 -26.32
CA MET A 117 14.52 -8.59 -26.17
C MET A 117 13.49 -9.66 -26.54
N PRO A 118 12.30 -9.66 -25.91
CA PRO A 118 11.19 -10.45 -26.38
C PRO A 118 10.82 -10.12 -27.82
N PRO A 119 10.23 -11.07 -28.55
CA PRO A 119 9.63 -10.78 -29.85
C PRO A 119 8.50 -9.75 -29.71
N THR A 120 8.23 -9.05 -30.81
CA THR A 120 7.10 -8.13 -30.93
C THR A 120 6.52 -8.22 -32.32
N HIS A 121 5.18 -8.26 -32.43
CA HIS A 121 4.50 -8.12 -33.72
C HIS A 121 4.38 -6.65 -34.17
N ARG A 122 4.76 -5.69 -33.30
CA ARG A 122 4.67 -4.23 -33.53
C ARG A 122 6.06 -3.61 -33.57
N ILE A 123 6.87 -4.04 -34.55
CA ILE A 123 8.26 -3.58 -34.73
C ILE A 123 8.29 -2.04 -34.79
N GLY A 124 9.20 -1.44 -34.00
CA GLY A 124 9.44 0.00 -33.97
C GLY A 124 8.41 0.83 -33.19
N VAL A 125 7.41 0.21 -32.54
CA VAL A 125 6.42 0.95 -31.76
C VAL A 125 6.93 1.35 -30.38
N ILE A 126 7.69 0.48 -29.70
CA ILE A 126 8.20 0.73 -28.35
C ILE A 126 9.58 1.36 -28.45
N ARG A 127 9.75 2.52 -27.81
CA ARG A 127 11.02 3.28 -27.75
C ARG A 127 12.03 2.56 -26.85
N ASP A 128 13.31 2.81 -27.07
CA ASP A 128 14.36 2.12 -26.29
C ASP A 128 14.33 2.45 -24.79
N GLY A 129 13.95 3.69 -24.43
CA GLY A 129 13.69 4.05 -23.03
C GLY A 129 12.52 3.28 -22.42
N GLU A 130 11.45 3.02 -23.18
CA GLU A 130 10.31 2.22 -22.73
C GLU A 130 10.69 0.73 -22.60
N LYS A 131 11.56 0.22 -23.49
CA LYS A 131 12.15 -1.12 -23.37
C LYS A 131 13.01 -1.23 -22.11
N GLY A 132 13.83 -0.22 -21.83
CA GLY A 132 14.63 -0.10 -20.59
C GLY A 132 13.76 -0.12 -19.34
N CYS A 133 12.71 0.71 -19.32
CA CYS A 133 11.72 0.72 -18.25
C CYS A 133 11.09 -0.67 -18.03
N TRP A 134 10.52 -1.28 -19.09
CA TRP A 134 9.99 -2.64 -19.00
C TRP A 134 11.02 -3.64 -18.47
N ARG A 135 12.26 -3.58 -18.97
CA ARG A 135 13.31 -4.53 -18.60
C ARG A 135 13.66 -4.43 -17.11
N ALA A 136 13.67 -3.23 -16.54
CA ALA A 136 13.88 -3.02 -15.12
C ALA A 136 12.80 -3.72 -14.27
N HIS A 137 11.51 -3.53 -14.58
CA HIS A 137 10.43 -4.24 -13.88
C HIS A 137 10.50 -5.76 -14.08
N ALA A 138 10.72 -6.20 -15.32
CA ALA A 138 10.80 -7.62 -15.64
C ALA A 138 11.99 -8.31 -14.96
N ASN A 139 13.07 -7.60 -14.63
CA ASN A 139 14.18 -8.14 -13.83
C ASN A 139 13.73 -8.48 -12.42
N ILE A 140 12.92 -7.62 -11.80
CA ILE A 140 12.33 -7.86 -10.49
C ILE A 140 11.39 -9.06 -10.55
N TRP A 141 10.45 -9.11 -11.51
CA TRP A 141 9.53 -10.23 -11.66
C TRP A 141 10.28 -11.56 -11.85
N SER A 142 11.27 -11.57 -12.74
CA SER A 142 12.08 -12.75 -13.02
C SER A 142 12.85 -13.22 -11.79
N ARG A 143 13.40 -12.29 -10.98
CA ARG A 143 14.05 -12.60 -9.71
C ARG A 143 13.06 -13.17 -8.69
N MET A 144 11.88 -12.57 -8.52
CA MET A 144 10.84 -13.08 -7.62
C MET A 144 10.48 -14.54 -7.91
N LEU A 145 10.43 -14.94 -9.18
CA LEU A 145 10.12 -16.32 -9.57
C LEU A 145 11.28 -17.29 -9.26
N ARG A 146 12.54 -16.88 -9.45
CA ARG A 146 13.72 -17.69 -9.11
C ARG A 146 13.85 -17.87 -7.59
N ASP A 147 13.69 -16.78 -6.85
CA ASP A 147 13.92 -16.72 -5.41
C ASP A 147 12.68 -17.18 -4.62
N LYS A 148 11.54 -17.33 -5.30
CA LYS A 148 10.23 -17.61 -4.70
C LYS A 148 9.88 -16.55 -3.65
N SER A 149 10.10 -15.28 -3.98
CA SER A 149 9.75 -14.16 -3.12
C SER A 149 8.22 -14.08 -2.93
N PRO A 150 7.73 -13.68 -1.75
CA PRO A 150 6.33 -13.23 -1.57
C PRO A 150 6.04 -11.96 -2.39
N ALA A 151 4.90 -11.32 -2.15
CA ALA A 151 4.58 -10.05 -2.80
C ALA A 151 5.65 -8.98 -2.50
N VAL A 152 5.94 -8.17 -3.50
CA VAL A 152 6.95 -7.10 -3.50
C VAL A 152 6.28 -5.80 -3.90
N LEU A 153 6.61 -4.70 -3.23
CA LEU A 153 6.26 -3.35 -3.67
C LEU A 153 7.37 -2.83 -4.57
N ILE A 154 7.04 -2.38 -5.77
CA ILE A 154 7.97 -1.78 -6.73
C ILE A 154 7.64 -0.29 -6.81
N ILE A 155 8.67 0.56 -6.73
CA ILE A 155 8.55 2.02 -6.87
C ILE A 155 9.56 2.53 -7.90
N GLU A 156 9.17 3.55 -8.67
CA GLU A 156 10.02 4.22 -9.66
C GLU A 156 10.91 5.30 -9.01
N SER A 157 11.95 5.73 -9.73
CA SER A 157 12.95 6.68 -9.23
C SER A 157 12.38 8.06 -8.91
N ASP A 158 11.27 8.43 -9.56
CA ASP A 158 10.56 9.68 -9.35
C ASP A 158 9.36 9.57 -8.38
N ALA A 159 9.24 8.46 -7.64
CA ALA A 159 8.19 8.29 -6.64
C ALA A 159 8.41 9.17 -5.40
N ALA A 160 7.34 9.78 -4.94
CA ALA A 160 7.20 10.50 -3.68
C ALA A 160 6.00 9.99 -2.88
N TRP A 161 6.02 10.26 -1.57
CA TRP A 161 4.97 9.87 -0.63
C TRP A 161 4.86 10.84 0.55
N ASP A 162 3.74 10.72 1.28
CA ASP A 162 3.53 11.40 2.55
C ASP A 162 4.42 10.79 3.65
N ILE A 163 5.00 11.61 4.53
CA ILE A 163 5.84 11.12 5.65
C ILE A 163 5.12 10.10 6.54
N ASN A 164 3.78 10.16 6.62
CA ASN A 164 2.94 9.26 7.41
C ASN A 164 2.53 7.99 6.65
N ILE A 165 3.22 7.63 5.55
CA ILE A 165 2.96 6.46 4.69
C ILE A 165 2.68 5.15 5.46
N ARG A 166 3.35 4.93 6.59
CA ARG A 166 3.16 3.73 7.42
C ARG A 166 1.78 3.69 8.07
N ASP A 167 1.28 4.83 8.52
CA ASP A 167 -0.08 4.98 9.05
C ASP A 167 -1.13 4.91 7.94
N ILE A 168 -0.84 5.50 6.78
CA ILE A 168 -1.71 5.42 5.58
C ILE A 168 -1.91 3.96 5.17
N MET A 169 -0.82 3.21 5.02
CA MET A 169 -0.86 1.81 4.60
C MET A 169 -1.49 0.89 5.66
N SER A 170 -1.23 1.17 6.93
CA SER A 170 -1.91 0.52 8.06
C SER A 170 -3.41 0.74 7.98
N THR A 171 -3.87 1.98 7.78
CA THR A 171 -5.30 2.33 7.69
C THR A 171 -5.96 1.72 6.46
N LEU A 172 -5.30 1.72 5.31
CA LEU A 172 -5.80 1.13 4.07
C LEU A 172 -6.06 -0.38 4.19
N ASN A 173 -5.21 -1.12 4.89
CA ASN A 173 -5.23 -2.59 4.96
C ASN A 173 -6.60 -3.21 5.34
N PRO A 174 -7.26 -2.82 6.45
CA PRO A 174 -8.57 -3.36 6.80
C PRO A 174 -9.65 -3.03 5.77
N HIS A 175 -9.60 -1.85 5.14
CA HIS A 175 -10.56 -1.44 4.11
C HIS A 175 -10.38 -2.23 2.82
N PHE A 176 -9.14 -2.52 2.44
CA PHE A 176 -8.86 -3.44 1.33
C PHE A 176 -9.33 -4.86 1.64
N THR A 177 -9.11 -5.33 2.87
CA THR A 177 -9.62 -6.65 3.32
C THR A 177 -11.15 -6.71 3.26
N ASP A 178 -11.85 -5.64 3.66
CA ASP A 178 -13.31 -5.56 3.56
C ASP A 178 -13.78 -5.60 2.10
N LEU A 179 -13.12 -4.85 1.21
CA LEU A 179 -13.43 -4.92 -0.23
C LEU A 179 -13.29 -6.35 -0.76
N LEU A 180 -12.19 -7.05 -0.48
CA LEU A 180 -12.01 -8.44 -0.89
C LEU A 180 -13.12 -9.36 -0.35
N GLY A 181 -13.55 -9.14 0.89
CA GLY A 181 -14.65 -9.88 1.52
C GLY A 181 -16.00 -9.63 0.84
N ARG A 182 -16.31 -8.37 0.52
CA ARG A 182 -17.55 -7.99 -0.20
C ARG A 182 -17.62 -8.57 -1.61
N LEU A 183 -16.47 -8.72 -2.25
CA LEU A 183 -16.34 -9.33 -3.58
C LEU A 183 -16.31 -10.86 -3.57
N ASP A 184 -16.37 -11.49 -2.38
CA ASP A 184 -16.16 -12.94 -2.20
C ASP A 184 -14.89 -13.43 -2.94
N SER A 185 -13.81 -12.65 -2.82
CA SER A 185 -12.57 -12.88 -3.58
C SER A 185 -12.03 -14.28 -3.35
N LYS A 186 -11.65 -14.95 -4.44
CA LYS A 186 -11.07 -16.29 -4.43
C LYS A 186 -9.57 -16.26 -4.65
N PRO A 187 -8.82 -17.21 -4.04
CA PRO A 187 -7.42 -17.38 -4.36
C PRO A 187 -7.20 -17.64 -5.85
N ILE A 188 -6.23 -16.96 -6.44
CA ILE A 188 -5.79 -17.11 -7.81
C ILE A 188 -5.05 -18.45 -7.95
N HIS A 189 -5.29 -19.14 -9.06
CA HIS A 189 -4.58 -20.35 -9.41
C HIS A 189 -3.07 -20.09 -9.53
N ASP A 190 -2.28 -20.78 -8.70
CA ASP A 190 -0.82 -20.78 -8.77
C ASP A 190 -0.34 -21.97 -9.62
N ALA A 191 0.20 -21.67 -10.80
CA ALA A 191 0.73 -22.67 -11.74
C ALA A 191 2.15 -23.15 -11.37
N ALA A 192 2.75 -22.64 -10.29
CA ALA A 192 4.09 -23.04 -9.88
C ALA A 192 4.14 -24.53 -9.49
N TRP A 193 5.27 -25.18 -9.79
CA TRP A 193 5.50 -26.61 -9.56
C TRP A 193 5.15 -27.12 -8.14
N ASN A 194 5.37 -26.30 -7.12
CA ASN A 194 5.13 -26.67 -5.72
C ASN A 194 3.69 -26.39 -5.26
N ALA A 195 2.90 -25.62 -6.01
CA ALA A 195 1.55 -25.22 -5.62
C ALA A 195 0.60 -26.42 -5.52
N GLY A 196 0.71 -27.37 -6.45
CA GLY A 196 -0.13 -28.59 -6.48
C GLY A 196 0.21 -29.65 -5.43
N ARG A 197 1.26 -29.48 -4.61
CA ARG A 197 1.71 -30.49 -3.63
C ARG A 197 1.14 -30.30 -2.22
N SER A 198 0.41 -29.22 -1.97
CA SER A 198 -0.18 -28.90 -0.66
C SER A 198 -1.64 -28.45 -0.82
N HIS A 199 -2.48 -29.25 -1.47
CA HIS A 199 -3.93 -29.01 -1.47
C HIS A 199 -4.55 -29.56 -0.18
N ASN A 200 -4.45 -28.78 0.90
CA ASN A 200 -5.51 -28.82 1.91
C ASN A 200 -6.57 -27.84 1.43
N THR A 201 -7.68 -28.36 0.91
CA THR A 201 -8.80 -27.63 0.27
C THR A 201 -9.63 -26.79 1.26
N SER A 202 -9.15 -26.60 2.48
CA SER A 202 -9.77 -25.82 3.55
C SER A 202 -9.36 -24.33 3.58
N HIS A 203 -8.62 -23.85 2.58
CA HIS A 203 -8.06 -22.49 2.49
C HIS A 203 -8.58 -21.66 1.30
N ASP A 204 -9.83 -21.87 0.89
CA ASP A 204 -10.45 -21.11 -0.22
C ASP A 204 -11.14 -19.81 0.23
N SER A 205 -11.31 -19.62 1.54
CA SER A 205 -11.89 -18.40 2.12
C SER A 205 -10.81 -17.35 2.44
N LEU A 206 -11.11 -16.06 2.25
CA LEU A 206 -10.29 -14.95 2.72
C LEU A 206 -10.00 -15.07 4.22
N GLN A 207 -8.72 -15.12 4.61
CA GLN A 207 -8.28 -15.30 5.99
C GLN A 207 -7.19 -14.28 6.34
N LEU A 208 -7.31 -13.64 7.51
CA LEU A 208 -6.28 -12.76 8.02
C LEU A 208 -5.00 -13.55 8.31
N ASN A 209 -3.90 -13.13 7.71
CA ASN A 209 -2.57 -13.70 7.92
C ASN A 209 -1.56 -12.58 8.18
N PRO A 210 -0.98 -12.47 9.39
CA PRO A 210 0.03 -11.44 9.67
C PRO A 210 1.30 -11.56 8.81
N ASN A 211 1.58 -12.72 8.19
CA ASN A 211 2.71 -12.91 7.29
C ASN A 211 2.37 -12.58 5.81
N ASP A 212 1.10 -12.33 5.51
CA ASP A 212 0.61 -11.87 4.21
C ASP A 212 -0.54 -10.88 4.46
N PRO A 213 -0.25 -9.70 5.03
CA PRO A 213 -1.29 -8.78 5.48
C PRO A 213 -2.17 -8.29 4.33
N TRP A 214 -1.65 -8.34 3.10
CA TRP A 214 -2.34 -7.90 1.89
C TRP A 214 -3.08 -9.01 1.15
N HIS A 215 -3.08 -10.26 1.63
CA HIS A 215 -3.78 -11.38 0.95
C HIS A 215 -3.28 -11.61 -0.49
N SER A 216 -1.97 -11.65 -0.69
CA SER A 216 -1.30 -11.73 -2.00
C SER A 216 -1.73 -12.86 -2.94
N ARG A 217 -2.49 -13.85 -2.45
CA ARG A 217 -3.12 -14.88 -3.29
C ARG A 217 -4.42 -14.43 -3.96
N HIS A 218 -4.99 -13.29 -3.60
CA HIS A 218 -6.32 -12.84 -4.05
C HIS A 218 -6.25 -11.78 -5.16
N TRP A 219 -5.05 -11.41 -5.58
CA TRP A 219 -4.78 -10.40 -6.60
C TRP A 219 -3.43 -10.66 -7.27
N ASP A 220 -3.26 -10.14 -8.48
CA ASP A 220 -1.99 -10.17 -9.20
C ASP A 220 -1.20 -8.88 -9.00
N MET A 221 -1.89 -7.73 -8.91
CA MET A 221 -1.28 -6.44 -8.67
C MET A 221 -2.15 -5.51 -7.79
N LEU A 222 -1.51 -4.69 -6.95
CA LEU A 222 -2.10 -3.55 -6.27
C LEU A 222 -1.43 -2.28 -6.78
N SER A 223 -2.19 -1.38 -7.39
CA SER A 223 -1.67 -0.08 -7.84
C SER A 223 -1.78 0.96 -6.74
N PHE A 224 -0.68 1.64 -6.45
CA PHE A 224 -0.60 2.68 -5.43
C PHE A 224 -0.17 4.04 -5.96
N GLY A 225 0.24 4.13 -7.23
CA GLY A 225 0.78 5.35 -7.85
C GLY A 225 0.46 5.52 -9.33
N GLN A 226 -0.71 5.07 -9.76
CA GLN A 226 -1.18 5.33 -11.12
C GLN A 226 -1.44 6.83 -11.35
N CYS A 227 -1.16 7.33 -12.55
CA CYS A 227 -1.44 8.73 -12.92
C CYS A 227 -2.81 8.89 -13.59
N PHE A 228 -3.40 7.78 -14.04
CA PHE A 228 -4.71 7.74 -14.67
C PHE A 228 -5.32 6.34 -14.50
N GLU A 229 -6.63 6.30 -14.41
CA GLU A 229 -7.40 5.06 -14.43
C GLU A 229 -8.76 5.29 -15.10
N SER A 230 -9.27 4.29 -15.83
CA SER A 230 -10.58 4.41 -16.48
C SER A 230 -11.75 4.25 -15.49
N SER A 231 -12.94 4.68 -15.92
CA SER A 231 -14.19 4.55 -15.14
C SER A 231 -14.72 3.11 -15.06
N VAL A 232 -14.14 2.15 -15.77
CA VAL A 232 -14.54 0.74 -15.69
C VAL A 232 -14.39 0.25 -14.25
N ASN A 233 -15.43 -0.37 -13.67
CA ASN A 233 -15.48 -0.83 -12.27
C ASN A 233 -15.35 0.28 -11.22
N SER A 234 -15.63 1.56 -11.53
CA SER A 234 -15.53 2.64 -10.52
C SER A 234 -16.56 2.48 -9.39
N ASP A 235 -17.67 1.82 -9.68
CA ASP A 235 -18.72 1.42 -8.75
C ASP A 235 -18.32 0.23 -7.86
N VAL A 236 -17.32 -0.56 -8.26
CA VAL A 236 -16.79 -1.69 -7.50
C VAL A 236 -15.67 -1.20 -6.58
N SER A 237 -16.07 -0.42 -5.58
CA SER A 237 -15.15 0.32 -4.72
C SER A 237 -15.63 0.41 -3.27
N LEU A 238 -14.73 0.84 -2.41
CA LEU A 238 -14.97 1.14 -1.00
C LEU A 238 -14.24 2.44 -0.64
N SER A 239 -15.02 3.45 -0.27
CA SER A 239 -14.51 4.72 0.26
C SER A 239 -14.43 4.68 1.79
N TYR A 240 -13.40 5.31 2.35
CA TYR A 240 -13.20 5.43 3.79
C TYR A 240 -12.43 6.72 4.13
N PRO A 241 -12.63 7.28 5.34
CA PRO A 241 -11.91 8.48 5.75
C PRO A 241 -10.43 8.19 6.00
N ASP A 242 -9.57 9.04 5.43
CA ASP A 242 -8.12 9.07 5.61
C ASP A 242 -7.68 10.52 5.87
N LYS A 243 -7.25 10.79 7.10
CA LYS A 243 -6.83 12.13 7.53
C LYS A 243 -5.62 12.67 6.75
N HIS A 244 -4.86 11.82 6.07
CA HIS A 244 -3.66 12.19 5.30
C HIS A 244 -3.93 12.47 3.82
N VAL A 245 -5.21 12.57 3.44
CA VAL A 245 -5.66 12.94 2.10
C VAL A 245 -6.14 14.38 2.13
N THR A 246 -5.70 15.22 1.19
CA THR A 246 -6.28 16.56 1.00
C THR A 246 -7.69 16.51 0.40
N GLU A 247 -8.57 17.40 0.83
CA GLU A 247 -9.95 17.46 0.33
C GLU A 247 -10.03 17.91 -1.15
N GLY A 248 -11.14 17.58 -1.81
CA GLY A 248 -11.49 18.13 -3.11
C GLY A 248 -11.05 17.30 -4.31
N LYS A 249 -10.57 16.07 -4.09
CA LYS A 249 -10.16 15.15 -5.17
C LYS A 249 -11.38 14.58 -5.90
N ASP A 250 -11.27 14.41 -7.21
CA ASP A 250 -12.37 13.86 -8.02
C ASP A 250 -12.24 12.33 -8.14
N TYR A 251 -13.35 11.65 -7.90
CA TYR A 251 -13.51 10.23 -8.18
C TYR A 251 -14.66 10.04 -9.16
N PHE A 252 -14.38 10.22 -10.45
CA PHE A 252 -15.34 10.06 -11.56
C PHE A 252 -16.60 10.92 -11.39
N GLY A 253 -16.41 12.20 -11.07
CA GLY A 253 -17.49 13.16 -10.85
C GLY A 253 -17.99 13.25 -9.41
N GLN A 254 -17.46 12.42 -8.50
CA GLN A 254 -17.68 12.56 -7.06
C GLN A 254 -16.51 13.29 -6.42
N THR A 255 -16.75 14.47 -5.85
CA THR A 255 -15.76 15.16 -5.01
C THR A 255 -15.61 14.43 -3.68
N LEU A 256 -14.41 13.98 -3.39
CA LEU A 256 -14.00 13.37 -2.13
C LEU A 256 -13.66 14.47 -1.10
N GLY A 257 -13.98 14.21 0.17
CA GLY A 257 -13.44 14.97 1.29
C GLY A 257 -12.03 14.48 1.62
N HIS A 258 -11.75 14.27 2.90
CA HIS A 258 -10.58 13.54 3.37
C HIS A 258 -10.75 12.02 3.22
N ASP A 259 -11.25 11.54 2.08
CA ASP A 259 -11.53 10.12 1.84
C ASP A 259 -10.52 9.50 0.89
N ARG A 260 -10.22 8.22 1.11
CA ARG A 260 -9.52 7.36 0.17
C ARG A 260 -10.45 6.25 -0.28
N VAL A 261 -10.32 5.88 -1.55
CA VAL A 261 -11.10 4.85 -2.22
C VAL A 261 -10.17 3.71 -2.59
N VAL A 262 -10.53 2.49 -2.20
CA VAL A 262 -9.93 1.26 -2.73
C VAL A 262 -10.93 0.59 -3.67
N ARG A 263 -10.48 0.11 -4.82
CA ARG A 263 -11.38 -0.38 -5.88
C ARG A 263 -10.82 -1.54 -6.67
N LEU A 264 -11.71 -2.29 -7.30
CA LEU A 264 -11.34 -3.14 -8.43
C LEU A 264 -10.94 -2.24 -9.60
N SER A 265 -9.77 -2.50 -10.17
CA SER A 265 -9.17 -1.59 -11.14
C SER A 265 -9.95 -1.57 -12.47
N GLY A 266 -10.01 -0.38 -13.06
CA GLY A 266 -10.52 -0.12 -14.41
C GLY A 266 -9.42 -0.08 -15.47
N GLY A 267 -8.21 -0.52 -15.15
CA GLY A 267 -7.04 -0.39 -16.02
C GLY A 267 -6.30 0.93 -15.80
N ILE A 268 -5.22 0.83 -15.03
CA ILE A 268 -4.31 1.92 -14.67
C ILE A 268 -3.33 2.31 -15.77
N VAL A 269 -2.73 3.49 -15.66
CA VAL A 269 -1.58 3.99 -16.44
C VAL A 269 -0.55 4.58 -15.47
N CYS A 270 0.74 4.54 -15.84
CA CYS A 270 1.90 4.79 -14.98
C CYS A 270 2.16 3.70 -13.94
N THR A 271 3.44 3.46 -13.68
CA THR A 271 3.94 2.42 -12.76
C THR A 271 4.69 2.97 -11.56
N THR A 272 4.49 4.25 -11.23
CA THR A 272 5.16 4.99 -10.13
C THR A 272 5.30 4.16 -8.85
N ALA A 273 4.22 3.47 -8.46
CA ALA A 273 4.27 2.46 -7.41
C ALA A 273 3.18 1.41 -7.59
N TYR A 274 3.58 0.14 -7.49
CA TYR A 274 2.64 -0.98 -7.42
C TYR A 274 3.23 -2.17 -6.67
N ALA A 275 2.39 -2.89 -5.94
CA ALA A 275 2.76 -4.21 -5.46
C ALA A 275 2.36 -5.29 -6.46
N VAL A 276 3.18 -6.33 -6.56
CA VAL A 276 2.94 -7.47 -7.44
C VAL A 276 3.06 -8.77 -6.66
N SER A 277 2.10 -9.68 -6.84
CA SER A 277 2.15 -11.01 -6.25
C SER A 277 3.05 -11.92 -7.08
N ARG A 278 3.41 -13.09 -6.57
CA ARG A 278 4.22 -14.05 -7.34
C ARG A 278 3.49 -14.52 -8.61
N THR A 279 2.17 -14.73 -8.53
CA THR A 279 1.37 -15.11 -9.71
C THR A 279 1.28 -13.96 -10.70
N GLY A 280 1.12 -12.72 -10.23
CA GLY A 280 1.17 -11.53 -11.07
C GLY A 280 2.50 -11.38 -11.80
N ALA A 281 3.62 -11.55 -11.09
CA ALA A 281 4.95 -11.53 -11.68
C ALA A 281 5.12 -12.60 -12.78
N ALA A 282 4.60 -13.80 -12.56
CA ALA A 282 4.61 -14.86 -13.58
C ALA A 282 3.79 -14.49 -14.82
N LYS A 283 2.58 -13.96 -14.63
CA LYS A 283 1.70 -13.52 -15.71
C LYS A 283 2.32 -12.39 -16.53
N LEU A 284 2.84 -11.35 -15.86
CA LEU A 284 3.46 -10.20 -16.51
C LEU A 284 4.72 -10.60 -17.28
N LEU A 285 5.59 -11.41 -16.68
CA LEU A 285 6.80 -11.90 -17.34
C LEU A 285 6.45 -12.77 -18.54
N LEU A 286 5.49 -13.69 -18.43
CA LEU A 286 5.05 -14.54 -19.53
C LEU A 286 4.45 -13.71 -20.67
N ARG A 287 3.46 -12.86 -20.36
CA ARG A 287 2.74 -12.08 -21.38
C ARG A 287 3.68 -11.20 -22.16
N SER A 288 4.61 -10.53 -21.49
CA SER A 288 5.60 -9.67 -22.16
C SER A 288 6.72 -10.44 -22.86
N SER A 289 7.04 -11.66 -22.42
CA SER A 289 8.03 -12.52 -23.10
C SER A 289 7.49 -13.14 -24.40
N VAL A 290 6.16 -13.32 -24.50
CA VAL A 290 5.51 -13.84 -25.72
C VAL A 290 5.38 -12.75 -26.78
N ASP A 291 5.06 -11.53 -26.38
CA ASP A 291 4.85 -10.41 -27.30
C ASP A 291 4.94 -9.07 -26.55
N LEU A 292 6.08 -8.39 -26.65
CA LEU A 292 6.24 -7.06 -26.05
C LEU A 292 5.72 -6.00 -27.03
N ASP A 293 4.41 -5.73 -26.98
CA ASP A 293 3.69 -4.92 -27.98
C ASP A 293 3.24 -3.54 -27.50
N ASN A 294 3.48 -3.22 -26.22
CA ASN A 294 3.21 -1.92 -25.59
C ASN A 294 4.24 -1.65 -24.47
N PRO A 295 4.40 -0.37 -24.05
CA PRO A 295 5.04 0.00 -22.79
C PRO A 295 4.44 -0.75 -21.59
N VAL A 296 5.22 -0.91 -20.52
CA VAL A 296 4.90 -1.80 -19.41
C VAL A 296 3.55 -1.50 -18.74
N ASP A 297 3.25 -0.22 -18.54
CA ASP A 297 2.03 0.26 -17.94
C ASP A 297 0.80 0.01 -18.83
N LEU A 298 0.91 0.26 -20.14
CA LEU A 298 -0.15 -0.02 -21.10
C LEU A 298 -0.36 -1.52 -21.32
N LEU A 299 0.69 -2.33 -21.21
CA LEU A 299 0.58 -3.79 -21.20
C LEU A 299 -0.20 -4.24 -19.96
N MET A 300 0.16 -3.76 -18.76
CA MET A 300 -0.59 -4.04 -17.52
C MET A 300 -2.05 -3.62 -17.66
N ARG A 301 -2.31 -2.40 -18.17
CA ARG A 301 -3.66 -1.89 -18.41
C ARG A 301 -4.51 -2.83 -19.25
N ARG A 302 -3.95 -3.32 -20.36
CA ARG A 302 -4.65 -4.25 -21.26
C ARG A 302 -4.92 -5.58 -20.58
N MET A 303 -3.98 -6.09 -19.79
CA MET A 303 -4.20 -7.32 -19.02
C MET A 303 -5.26 -7.14 -17.93
N THR A 304 -5.34 -5.97 -17.29
CA THR A 304 -6.42 -5.65 -16.36
C THR A 304 -7.77 -5.64 -17.05
N LEU A 305 -7.89 -4.94 -18.18
CA LEU A 305 -9.15 -4.80 -18.92
C LEU A 305 -9.65 -6.11 -19.54
N SER A 306 -8.74 -7.04 -19.86
CA SER A 306 -9.09 -8.37 -20.38
C SER A 306 -9.38 -9.40 -19.29
N GLY A 307 -9.09 -9.10 -18.03
CA GLY A 307 -9.22 -10.03 -16.90
C GLY A 307 -8.05 -11.00 -16.76
N ASP A 308 -6.99 -10.87 -17.56
CA ASP A 308 -5.77 -11.66 -17.43
C ASP A 308 -5.03 -11.34 -16.12
N LEU A 309 -5.14 -10.09 -15.65
CA LEU A 309 -4.55 -9.60 -14.40
C LEU A 309 -5.67 -9.12 -13.45
N ILE A 310 -5.74 -9.68 -12.25
CA ILE A 310 -6.65 -9.18 -11.21
C ILE A 310 -5.95 -8.04 -10.48
N VAL A 311 -6.43 -6.82 -10.70
CA VAL A 311 -5.80 -5.60 -10.19
C VAL A 311 -6.75 -4.82 -9.31
N TYR A 312 -6.25 -4.33 -8.20
CA TYR A 312 -6.92 -3.32 -7.37
C TYR A 312 -6.10 -2.04 -7.35
N SER A 313 -6.74 -0.91 -7.15
CA SER A 313 -6.09 0.41 -7.12
C SER A 313 -6.63 1.24 -5.95
N VAL A 314 -5.89 2.30 -5.65
CA VAL A 314 -6.20 3.23 -4.56
C VAL A 314 -6.21 4.66 -5.08
N MET A 315 -7.24 5.44 -4.74
CA MET A 315 -7.48 6.81 -5.19
C MET A 315 -7.98 7.69 -4.03
N PRO A 316 -7.40 8.85 -3.70
CA PRO A 316 -6.13 9.39 -4.21
C PRO A 316 -4.97 8.41 -4.08
N THR A 317 -3.89 8.60 -4.83
CA THR A 317 -2.78 7.65 -4.81
C THR A 317 -1.99 7.77 -3.50
N VAL A 318 -1.33 6.68 -3.13
CA VAL A 318 -0.49 6.61 -1.93
C VAL A 318 0.95 7.05 -2.24
N PHE A 319 1.39 6.78 -3.47
CA PHE A 319 2.61 7.30 -4.06
C PHE A 319 2.26 8.12 -5.29
N ALA A 320 3.10 9.07 -5.64
CA ALA A 320 2.94 9.88 -6.83
C ALA A 320 4.28 10.32 -7.36
N GLN A 321 4.30 10.91 -8.55
CA GLN A 321 5.55 11.41 -9.10
C GLN A 321 5.88 12.77 -8.50
N TRP A 322 7.16 13.00 -8.22
CA TRP A 322 7.70 14.33 -7.93
C TRP A 322 8.50 14.86 -9.12
N GLU A 323 8.57 16.16 -9.21
CA GLU A 323 9.46 16.87 -10.13
C GLU A 323 10.21 17.99 -9.42
N TYR A 324 11.26 18.50 -10.06
CA TYR A 324 11.91 19.70 -9.56
C TYR A 324 10.98 20.90 -9.69
N VAL A 325 11.03 21.80 -8.71
CA VAL A 325 10.40 23.12 -8.84
C VAL A 325 10.90 23.81 -10.12
N GLU A 326 10.07 24.65 -10.70
CA GLU A 326 10.44 25.35 -11.93
C GLU A 326 11.53 26.40 -11.67
N LYS A 327 12.22 26.80 -12.75
CA LYS A 327 13.12 27.97 -12.76
C LYS A 327 14.30 27.87 -11.78
N ILE A 328 14.84 26.66 -11.63
CA ILE A 328 16.10 26.39 -10.90
C ILE A 328 17.17 25.75 -11.77
N GLY A 329 16.94 25.69 -13.09
CA GLY A 329 17.88 25.13 -14.08
C GLY A 329 17.86 23.61 -14.22
N MET A 330 16.89 22.91 -13.61
CA MET A 330 16.80 21.45 -13.67
C MET A 330 16.03 20.93 -14.89
N THR A 331 15.06 21.69 -15.41
CA THR A 331 14.30 21.35 -16.62
C THR A 331 15.21 21.30 -17.85
N GLU A 332 16.08 22.30 -18.00
CA GLU A 332 17.03 22.43 -19.10
C GLU A 332 18.09 21.33 -19.11
N ARG A 333 18.31 20.69 -17.94
CA ARG A 333 19.18 19.52 -17.79
C ARG A 333 18.47 18.19 -18.10
N GLY A 334 17.19 18.21 -18.45
CA GLY A 334 16.39 17.00 -18.69
C GLY A 334 16.10 16.20 -17.42
N ALA A 335 16.22 16.80 -16.22
CA ALA A 335 16.20 16.04 -14.96
C ALA A 335 14.82 15.46 -14.59
N ASN A 336 13.74 16.02 -15.15
CA ASN A 336 12.36 15.63 -14.81
C ASN A 336 11.88 14.35 -15.54
N SER A 337 12.51 13.93 -16.65
CA SER A 337 12.14 12.68 -17.34
C SER A 337 13.29 12.10 -18.16
N ASP A 338 13.63 10.83 -17.90
CA ASP A 338 14.63 10.08 -18.67
C ASP A 338 14.07 9.50 -19.99
N ILE A 339 12.74 9.53 -20.19
CA ILE A 339 12.07 8.98 -21.38
C ILE A 339 11.67 10.10 -22.35
N ASN A 340 11.29 11.27 -21.83
CA ASN A 340 10.88 12.42 -22.61
C ASN A 340 11.96 13.50 -22.52
N SER A 341 12.95 13.44 -23.40
CA SER A 341 13.99 14.47 -23.49
C SER A 341 13.43 15.76 -24.10
N ALA A 342 13.43 16.85 -23.33
CA ALA A 342 13.27 18.21 -23.84
C ALA A 342 14.51 19.01 -23.42
N THR A 343 15.36 19.35 -24.39
CA THR A 343 16.43 20.34 -24.21
C THR A 343 15.98 21.63 -24.89
N SER A 344 15.90 22.74 -24.16
CA SER A 344 15.69 24.06 -24.75
C SER A 344 16.99 24.87 -24.70
N ASP A 345 17.35 25.51 -25.81
CA ASP A 345 18.50 26.42 -25.94
C ASP A 345 18.18 27.83 -25.39
N THR A 346 17.24 27.94 -24.45
CA THR A 346 16.79 29.22 -23.89
C THR A 346 17.66 29.64 -22.71
N GLU A 347 17.81 30.94 -22.49
CA GLU A 347 18.40 31.49 -21.26
C GLU A 347 17.68 30.89 -20.05
N ILE A 348 18.46 30.34 -19.10
CA ILE A 348 17.92 29.61 -17.96
C ILE A 348 17.30 30.61 -16.99
N ASP A 349 15.98 30.54 -16.82
CA ASP A 349 15.29 31.28 -15.76
C ASP A 349 15.65 30.65 -14.41
N MET A 350 16.30 31.44 -13.55
CA MET A 350 16.77 31.02 -12.22
C MET A 350 15.95 31.65 -11.08
N THR A 351 14.82 32.28 -11.38
CA THR A 351 14.02 33.02 -10.38
C THR A 351 13.33 32.12 -9.35
N GLY A 352 13.24 30.81 -9.59
CA GLY A 352 12.68 29.84 -8.64
C GLY A 352 13.54 29.62 -7.39
N TRP A 353 14.83 30.00 -7.42
CA TRP A 353 15.72 29.86 -6.27
C TRP A 353 15.28 30.66 -5.05
N ALA A 354 14.57 31.78 -5.23
CA ALA A 354 14.01 32.55 -4.12
C ALA A 354 12.98 31.73 -3.29
N ASP A 355 12.18 30.88 -3.95
CA ASP A 355 11.24 30.00 -3.28
C ASP A 355 11.96 28.80 -2.64
N VAL A 356 13.03 28.29 -3.27
CA VAL A 356 13.89 27.25 -2.69
C VAL A 356 14.58 27.73 -1.42
N GLU A 357 15.15 28.94 -1.41
CA GLU A 357 15.78 29.55 -0.23
C GLU A 357 14.81 29.67 0.94
N LYS A 358 13.55 30.00 0.64
CA LYS A 358 12.48 30.15 1.63
C LYS A 358 11.96 28.83 2.18
N THR A 359 11.82 27.82 1.31
CA THR A 359 11.18 26.54 1.67
C THR A 359 12.18 25.46 2.08
N GLY A 360 13.41 25.56 1.61
CA GLY A 360 14.43 24.52 1.71
C GLY A 360 14.18 23.30 0.82
N SER A 361 13.20 23.36 -0.10
CA SER A 361 12.84 22.25 -0.99
C SER A 361 13.07 22.62 -2.45
N VAL A 362 13.68 21.70 -3.20
CA VAL A 362 13.75 21.75 -4.66
C VAL A 362 12.71 20.83 -5.33
N TRP A 363 11.93 20.12 -4.54
CA TRP A 363 10.96 19.12 -4.98
C TRP A 363 9.54 19.63 -4.80
N GLN A 364 8.68 19.28 -5.75
CA GLN A 364 7.24 19.52 -5.70
C GLN A 364 6.47 18.30 -6.23
N ASP A 365 5.19 18.24 -5.92
CA ASP A 365 4.24 17.36 -6.61
C ASP A 365 4.31 17.59 -8.13
N LYS A 366 4.31 16.50 -8.90
CA LYS A 366 4.29 16.62 -10.36
C LYS A 366 3.02 17.32 -10.83
N GLN A 367 3.19 18.42 -11.55
CA GLN A 367 2.06 19.20 -12.06
C GLN A 367 1.21 18.39 -13.04
N HIS A 368 -0.08 18.72 -13.13
CA HIS A 368 -1.08 18.05 -13.98
C HIS A 368 -1.41 16.59 -13.60
N HIS A 369 -1.04 16.15 -12.39
CA HIS A 369 -1.51 14.91 -11.80
C HIS A 369 -2.54 15.23 -10.70
N PRO A 370 -3.85 15.31 -11.01
CA PRO A 370 -4.87 15.77 -10.06
C PRO A 370 -5.02 14.85 -8.83
N ASP A 371 -4.60 13.60 -8.98
CA ASP A 371 -4.76 12.52 -7.99
C ASP A 371 -3.73 12.58 -6.84
N ILE A 372 -2.74 13.47 -6.91
CA ILE A 372 -1.75 13.67 -5.83
C ILE A 372 -2.39 14.44 -4.69
N ALA A 373 -2.45 13.84 -3.50
CA ALA A 373 -3.21 14.38 -2.37
C ALA A 373 -2.44 14.36 -1.04
N PHE A 374 -1.11 14.47 -1.09
CA PHE A 374 -0.29 14.45 0.13
C PHE A 374 -0.62 15.64 1.03
N GLU A 375 -0.76 15.39 2.33
CA GLU A 375 -0.87 16.45 3.33
C GLU A 375 0.53 16.92 3.76
N ASN A 376 1.47 15.98 3.82
CA ASN A 376 2.85 16.16 4.27
C ASN A 376 3.81 15.37 3.38
N MET A 377 3.99 15.81 2.13
CA MET A 377 4.99 15.22 1.22
C MET A 377 6.37 15.21 1.89
N ALA A 378 7.00 14.04 1.95
CA ALA A 378 8.23 13.85 2.71
C ALA A 378 9.39 14.74 2.20
N LEU A 379 9.50 14.93 0.87
CA LEU A 379 10.54 15.78 0.28
C LEU A 379 10.37 17.26 0.62
N GLU A 380 9.15 17.80 0.52
CA GLU A 380 8.87 19.19 0.88
C GLU A 380 9.14 19.49 2.37
N LYS A 381 8.88 18.51 3.24
CA LYS A 381 9.11 18.66 4.69
C LYS A 381 10.56 18.42 5.11
N ALA A 382 11.38 17.82 4.26
CA ALA A 382 12.68 17.27 4.62
C ALA A 382 13.59 18.29 5.32
N TRP A 383 13.72 19.50 4.76
CA TRP A 383 14.55 20.55 5.35
C TRP A 383 14.13 20.87 6.78
N SER A 384 12.86 21.21 6.98
CA SER A 384 12.33 21.61 8.29
C SER A 384 12.40 20.52 9.37
N LEU A 385 12.41 19.24 8.96
CA LEU A 385 12.46 18.10 9.87
C LEU A 385 13.89 17.69 10.20
N ILE A 386 14.81 17.78 9.24
CA ILE A 386 16.22 17.40 9.41
C ILE A 386 17.02 18.54 10.04
N LEU A 387 16.73 19.77 9.64
CA LEU A 387 17.42 21.00 10.06
C LEU A 387 16.42 22.02 10.65
N PRO A 388 15.75 21.72 11.78
CA PRO A 388 14.63 22.52 12.29
C PRO A 388 14.98 23.96 12.72
N ASN A 389 16.27 24.25 12.90
CA ASN A 389 16.77 25.56 13.35
C ASN A 389 17.69 26.24 12.32
N ALA A 390 17.74 25.76 11.08
CA ALA A 390 18.55 26.36 10.03
C ALA A 390 17.67 26.74 8.84
N SER A 391 18.01 27.85 8.18
CA SER A 391 17.49 28.17 6.84
C SER A 391 18.51 27.83 5.76
N LEU A 392 18.03 27.56 4.54
CA LEU A 392 18.94 27.33 3.42
C LEU A 392 19.78 28.59 3.15
N ALA A 393 19.15 29.76 3.19
CA ALA A 393 19.81 31.05 3.01
C ALA A 393 21.01 31.26 3.96
N GLU A 394 20.89 30.90 5.25
CA GLU A 394 22.00 31.02 6.21
C GLU A 394 23.10 29.95 6.01
N SER A 395 22.80 28.87 5.31
CA SER A 395 23.72 27.75 5.07
C SER A 395 24.46 27.82 3.73
N GLN A 396 24.13 28.80 2.90
CA GLN A 396 24.71 29.00 1.58
C GLN A 396 25.91 29.95 1.62
N TYR A 397 26.79 29.78 0.63
CA TYR A 397 27.92 30.66 0.39
C TYR A 397 27.42 32.05 -0.02
N HIS A 398 27.91 33.09 0.64
CA HIS A 398 27.62 34.50 0.30
C HIS A 398 28.94 35.20 0.00
N GLU A 399 29.14 35.55 -1.27
CA GLU A 399 30.42 36.09 -1.75
C GLU A 399 30.79 37.42 -1.07
N ASP A 400 29.78 38.21 -0.70
CA ASP A 400 29.90 39.47 0.03
C ASP A 400 30.22 39.31 1.52
N GLU A 401 29.90 38.15 2.10
CA GLU A 401 30.24 37.81 3.48
C GLU A 401 31.62 37.11 3.59
N GLY A 402 32.14 36.59 2.47
CA GLY A 402 33.48 36.00 2.38
C GLY A 402 33.58 34.59 2.97
N ASN A 403 32.45 33.88 3.07
CA ASN A 403 32.31 32.52 3.58
C ASN A 403 31.81 31.58 2.51
#